data_AF-A0A7S4JXZ4-F1
#
_entry.id   AF-A0A7S4JXZ4-F1
#
_cell.length_a   1.000
_cell.length_b   1.000
_cell.length_c   1.000
_cell.angle_alpha   90.00
_cell.angle_beta   90.00
_cell.angle_gamma   90.00
#
_symmetry.space_group_name_H-M   'P 1'
#
loop_
_entity.id
_entity.type
_entity.pdbx_description
1 polymer ?
#
loop_
_entity_poly.entity_id
_entity_poly.type
_entity_poly.pdbx_seq_one_letter_code
_entity_poly.pdbx_strand_id
1 'polypeptide(L)'
;GHHPSEEVGSHPQPIMPQHSSLLTIRASPAVTDAGELNTIVLQSLRSLFGDCQPHTFAVARCEPCESSTSSTTSAHAHGRFSSTGRAAGEESSESEADLSTPAESVDAVRAALTLCTPPPHLRGNVYRFDIIGVSRR
;
A
#
# COMPACT_ATOMS: atom_id res chain seq x y z
N GLY A 1 -41.28 47.79 -15.80
CA GLY A 1 -40.83 46.46 -15.37
C GLY A 1 -39.34 46.50 -15.22
N HIS A 2 -38.84 46.34 -13.99
CA HIS A 2 -37.42 46.14 -13.73
C HIS A 2 -37.32 44.86 -12.89
N HIS A 3 -36.69 43.85 -13.46
CA HIS A 3 -36.40 42.56 -12.84
C HIS A 3 -34.90 42.58 -12.51
N PRO A 4 -34.47 42.49 -11.25
CA PRO A 4 -33.08 42.17 -10.97
C PRO A 4 -32.91 40.65 -10.95
N SER A 5 -32.04 40.21 -11.86
CA SER A 5 -30.95 39.27 -11.68
C SER A 5 -30.84 38.43 -10.38
N GLU A 6 -30.56 37.15 -10.62
CA GLU A 6 -29.53 36.35 -9.94
C GLU A 6 -29.82 35.85 -8.51
N GLU A 7 -30.25 34.59 -8.42
CA GLU A 7 -29.76 33.72 -7.34
C GLU A 7 -29.30 32.39 -7.95
N VAL A 8 -27.99 32.30 -8.09
CA VAL A 8 -27.25 31.10 -8.49
C VAL A 8 -27.52 30.01 -7.46
N GLY A 9 -28.13 28.90 -7.92
CA GLY A 9 -28.27 27.68 -7.15
C GLY A 9 -26.90 27.27 -6.62
N SER A 10 -26.74 27.31 -5.30
CA SER A 10 -25.55 26.87 -4.60
C SER A 10 -25.41 25.36 -4.78
N HIS A 11 -24.76 24.95 -5.87
CA HIS A 11 -24.28 23.57 -6.00
C HIS A 11 -23.27 23.33 -4.88
N PRO A 12 -23.44 22.30 -4.04
CA PRO A 12 -22.40 21.91 -3.11
C PRO A 12 -21.20 21.49 -3.95
N GLN A 13 -20.15 22.32 -3.93
CA GLN A 13 -18.85 21.94 -4.46
C GLN A 13 -18.47 20.62 -3.76
N PRO A 14 -18.10 19.55 -4.49
CA PRO A 14 -17.53 18.38 -3.85
C PRO A 14 -16.27 18.84 -3.14
N ILE A 15 -16.32 18.79 -1.80
CA ILE A 15 -15.18 19.08 -0.93
C ILE A 15 -14.10 18.09 -1.33
N MET A 16 -13.16 18.52 -2.18
CA MET A 16 -12.00 17.69 -2.49
C MET A 16 -11.24 17.48 -1.18
N PRO A 17 -10.95 16.22 -0.79
CA PRO A 17 -10.17 15.97 0.41
C PRO A 17 -8.77 16.57 0.21
N GLN A 18 -8.51 17.70 0.86
CA GLN A 18 -7.24 18.43 0.75
C GLN A 18 -6.11 17.76 1.54
N HIS A 19 -6.42 16.72 2.32
CA HIS A 19 -5.49 16.03 3.19
C HIS A 19 -5.33 14.57 2.75
N SER A 20 -4.35 14.33 1.87
CA SER A 20 -3.93 12.96 1.52
C SER A 20 -2.97 12.43 2.58
N SER A 21 -3.20 11.21 3.04
CA SER A 21 -2.26 10.46 3.86
C SER A 21 -1.46 9.48 3.00
N LEU A 22 -0.19 9.34 3.31
CA LEU A 22 0.71 8.34 2.75
C LEU A 22 0.78 7.15 3.71
N LEU A 23 0.40 5.97 3.23
CA LEU A 23 0.46 4.71 3.93
C LEU A 23 1.61 3.89 3.38
N THR A 24 2.60 3.60 4.22
CA THR A 24 3.71 2.71 3.86
C THR A 24 3.39 1.31 4.34
N ILE A 25 3.42 0.36 3.41
CA ILE A 25 3.02 -1.03 3.63
C ILE A 25 4.12 -1.97 3.18
N ARG A 26 4.20 -3.13 3.82
CA ARG A 26 5.06 -4.24 3.41
C ARG A 26 4.21 -5.39 2.92
N ALA A 27 4.49 -5.90 1.73
CA ALA A 27 3.81 -7.05 1.16
C ALA A 27 4.70 -8.30 1.22
N SER A 28 4.10 -9.44 1.56
CA SER A 28 4.71 -10.77 1.49
C SER A 28 3.70 -11.77 0.91
N PRO A 29 3.96 -12.42 -0.24
CA PRO A 29 5.14 -12.27 -1.08
C PRO A 29 5.23 -10.87 -1.73
N ALA A 30 6.42 -10.54 -2.23
CA ALA A 30 6.72 -9.25 -2.84
C ALA A 30 5.80 -8.99 -4.03
N VAL A 31 5.08 -7.88 -3.95
CA VAL A 31 4.36 -7.30 -5.06
C VAL A 31 5.25 -6.23 -5.66
N THR A 32 5.74 -6.44 -6.88
CA THR A 32 6.57 -5.44 -7.60
C THR A 32 5.73 -4.61 -8.58
N ASP A 33 4.59 -5.14 -9.03
CA ASP A 33 3.71 -4.45 -9.96
C ASP A 33 2.69 -3.59 -9.21
N ALA A 34 2.70 -2.28 -9.49
CA ALA A 34 1.76 -1.34 -8.88
C ALA A 34 0.31 -1.60 -9.33
N GLY A 35 0.09 -2.14 -10.53
CA GLY A 35 -1.23 -2.53 -11.03
C GLY A 35 -1.81 -3.73 -10.29
N GLU A 36 -0.98 -4.72 -9.98
CA GLU A 36 -1.31 -5.88 -9.15
C GLU A 36 -1.70 -5.42 -7.74
N LEU A 37 -0.85 -4.61 -7.09
CA LEU A 37 -1.13 -4.06 -5.77
C LEU A 37 -2.44 -3.26 -5.75
N ASN A 38 -2.64 -2.40 -6.76
CA ASN A 38 -3.88 -1.64 -6.91
C ASN A 38 -5.09 -2.57 -7.05
N THR A 39 -4.99 -3.62 -7.85
CA THR A 39 -6.07 -4.59 -8.04
C THR A 39 -6.40 -5.33 -6.74
N ILE A 40 -5.38 -5.73 -5.97
CA ILE A 40 -5.57 -6.40 -4.67
C ILE A 40 -6.28 -5.46 -3.69
N VAL A 41 -5.83 -4.21 -3.58
CA VAL A 41 -6.43 -3.23 -2.65
C VAL A 41 -7.85 -2.89 -3.07
N LEU A 42 -8.12 -2.64 -4.36
CA LEU A 42 -9.47 -2.39 -4.88
C LEU A 42 -10.41 -3.57 -4.61
N GLN A 43 -9.95 -4.79 -4.90
CA GLN A 43 -10.75 -5.98 -4.68
C GLN A 43 -11.04 -6.19 -3.19
N SER A 44 -10.06 -5.92 -2.31
CA SER A 44 -10.22 -6.04 -0.86
C SER A 44 -11.18 -4.97 -0.32
N LEU A 45 -11.08 -3.73 -0.80
CA LEU A 45 -12.02 -2.66 -0.47
C LEU A 45 -13.44 -3.00 -0.91
N ARG A 46 -13.62 -3.45 -2.15
CA ARG A 46 -14.94 -3.89 -2.66
C ARG A 46 -15.47 -5.07 -1.85
N SER A 47 -14.62 -6.03 -1.48
CA SER A 47 -15.02 -7.19 -0.69
C SER A 47 -15.48 -6.81 0.71
N LEU A 48 -14.90 -5.76 1.30
CA LEU A 48 -15.15 -5.36 2.69
C LEU A 48 -16.27 -4.32 2.81
N PHE A 49 -16.30 -3.32 1.92
CA PHE A 49 -17.21 -2.18 1.96
C PHE A 49 -18.26 -2.17 0.85
N GLY A 50 -18.17 -3.08 -0.13
CA GLY A 50 -19.04 -3.11 -1.30
C GLY A 50 -18.71 -2.00 -2.31
N ASP A 51 -19.58 -1.82 -3.30
CA ASP A 51 -19.44 -0.78 -4.34
C ASP A 51 -20.01 0.59 -3.93
N CYS A 52 -20.48 0.73 -2.68
CA CYS A 52 -21.19 1.92 -2.21
C CYS A 52 -20.29 3.08 -1.77
N GLN A 53 -18.98 2.87 -1.61
CA GLN A 53 -18.06 3.89 -1.12
C GLN A 53 -16.85 4.04 -2.07
N PRO A 54 -16.67 5.20 -2.74
CA PRO A 54 -15.52 5.45 -3.59
C PRO A 54 -14.30 5.72 -2.71
N HIS A 55 -13.68 4.65 -2.20
CA HIS A 55 -12.38 4.76 -1.57
C HIS A 55 -11.36 5.17 -2.63
N THR A 56 -10.85 6.39 -2.50
CA THR A 56 -9.82 6.90 -3.41
C THR A 56 -8.46 6.48 -2.87
N PHE A 57 -7.64 5.84 -3.68
CA PHE A 57 -6.25 5.63 -3.34
C PHE A 57 -5.41 5.54 -4.62
N ALA A 58 -4.11 5.77 -4.49
CA ALA A 58 -3.14 5.65 -5.56
C ALA A 58 -1.89 4.98 -5.01
N VAL A 59 -1.32 4.03 -5.76
CA VAL A 59 -0.01 3.47 -5.44
C VAL A 59 1.04 4.48 -5.88
N ALA A 60 1.73 5.08 -4.93
CA ALA A 60 2.79 6.07 -5.17
C ALA A 60 4.13 5.40 -5.50
N ARG A 61 4.45 4.30 -4.82
CA ARG A 61 5.70 3.52 -5.01
C ARG A 61 5.47 2.05 -4.72
N CYS A 62 6.22 1.19 -5.38
CA CYS A 62 6.20 -0.25 -5.20
C CYS A 62 7.61 -0.77 -5.49
N GLU A 63 8.40 -1.03 -4.45
CA GLU A 63 9.80 -1.41 -4.57
C GLU A 63 10.03 -2.74 -3.86
N PRO A 64 10.74 -3.71 -4.47
CA PRO A 64 11.17 -4.89 -3.75
C PRO A 64 12.09 -4.46 -2.59
N CYS A 65 11.97 -5.12 -1.44
CA CYS A 65 12.90 -4.93 -0.34
C CYS A 65 14.23 -5.56 -0.78
N GLU A 66 15.09 -4.76 -1.40
CA GLU A 66 16.46 -5.17 -1.66
C GLU A 66 17.12 -5.31 -0.29
N SER A 67 17.09 -6.54 0.25
CA SER A 67 17.86 -6.90 1.42
C SER A 67 19.27 -6.40 1.16
N SER A 68 19.61 -5.30 1.85
CA SER A 68 20.91 -4.66 1.74
C SER A 68 21.94 -5.68 2.19
N THR A 69 22.44 -6.49 1.26
CA THR A 69 23.77 -7.04 1.37
C THR A 69 24.70 -5.85 1.15
N SER A 70 24.81 -5.01 2.18
CA SER A 70 25.95 -4.13 2.36
C SER A 70 27.16 -5.05 2.45
N SER A 71 27.66 -5.47 1.29
CA SER A 71 28.95 -6.13 1.16
C SER A 71 29.97 -5.06 1.49
N THR A 72 30.24 -4.89 2.78
CA THR A 72 31.39 -4.14 3.27
C THR A 72 32.63 -4.92 2.85
N THR A 73 33.08 -4.71 1.61
CA THR A 73 34.44 -5.06 1.22
C THR A 73 35.37 -4.00 1.77
N SER A 74 35.58 -4.02 3.08
CA SER A 74 36.76 -3.40 3.68
C SER A 74 37.53 -4.49 4.40
N ALA A 75 38.61 -4.92 3.73
CA ALA A 75 39.52 -5.94 4.18
C ALA A 75 40.14 -5.55 5.53
N HIS A 76 39.86 -6.34 6.56
CA HIS A 76 40.82 -6.56 7.62
C HIS A 76 40.78 -8.03 8.01
N ALA A 77 41.87 -8.72 7.69
CA ALA A 77 42.15 -10.06 8.12
C ALA A 77 42.02 -10.16 9.65
N HIS A 78 41.46 -11.26 10.14
CA HIS A 78 41.88 -12.06 11.29
C HIS A 78 40.71 -12.98 11.68
N GLY A 79 40.98 -14.28 11.66
CA GLY A 79 39.97 -15.32 11.58
C GLY A 79 39.01 -15.39 12.76
N ARG A 80 37.80 -15.87 12.48
CA ARG A 80 36.99 -16.67 13.40
C ARG A 80 36.16 -17.65 12.58
N PHE A 81 36.33 -18.91 12.92
CA PHE A 81 35.43 -20.00 12.58
C PHE A 81 34.03 -19.66 13.08
N SER A 82 33.01 -19.90 12.26
CA SER A 82 31.64 -20.11 12.71
C SER A 82 31.01 -21.12 11.77
N SER A 83 31.41 -22.37 11.98
CA SER A 83 30.62 -23.54 11.65
C SER A 83 29.28 -23.45 12.41
N THR A 84 28.16 -23.52 11.69
CA THR A 84 27.11 -24.55 11.81
C THR A 84 25.79 -23.99 11.28
N GLY A 85 25.11 -24.81 10.50
CA GLY A 85 23.99 -24.43 9.66
C GLY A 85 22.78 -23.85 10.37
N ARG A 86 22.00 -23.11 9.59
CA ARG A 86 20.55 -23.04 9.74
C ARG A 86 19.96 -22.65 8.40
N ALA A 87 19.20 -23.59 7.86
CA ALA A 87 18.23 -23.53 6.77
C ALA A 87 18.54 -22.60 5.58
N ALA A 88 18.35 -23.12 4.37
CA ALA A 88 17.79 -22.31 3.29
C ALA A 88 16.46 -21.73 3.80
N GLY A 89 16.52 -20.63 4.55
CA GLY A 89 15.38 -19.85 4.93
C GLY A 89 14.96 -19.17 3.66
N GLU A 90 13.80 -19.58 3.15
CA GLU A 90 13.05 -18.93 2.08
C GLU A 90 13.41 -17.45 2.05
N GLU A 91 14.10 -17.04 0.98
CA GLU A 91 14.29 -15.64 0.65
C GLU A 91 12.89 -15.03 0.67
N SER A 92 12.55 -14.38 1.79
CA SER A 92 11.27 -13.74 1.95
C SER A 92 11.33 -12.55 1.00
N SER A 93 10.89 -12.77 -0.24
CA SER A 93 10.64 -11.70 -1.17
C SER A 93 9.54 -10.86 -0.50
N GLU A 94 9.95 -9.81 0.18
CA GLU A 94 9.08 -8.78 0.72
C GLU A 94 9.21 -7.56 -0.18
N SER A 95 8.14 -6.80 -0.36
CA SER A 95 8.21 -5.49 -1.01
C SER A 95 7.64 -4.41 -0.12
N GLU A 96 8.13 -3.20 -0.27
CA GLU A 96 7.59 -2.02 0.38
C GLU A 96 6.84 -1.19 -0.67
N ALA A 97 5.64 -0.72 -0.31
CA ALA A 97 4.85 0.11 -1.18
C ALA A 97 4.26 1.29 -0.41
N ASP A 98 4.20 2.43 -1.08
CA ASP A 98 3.57 3.64 -0.57
C ASP A 98 2.22 3.84 -1.25
N LEU A 99 1.15 3.95 -0.47
CA LEU A 99 -0.21 4.21 -0.92
C LEU A 99 -0.62 5.62 -0.50
N SER A 100 -0.98 6.47 -1.46
CA SER A 100 -1.61 7.76 -1.20
C SER A 100 -3.12 7.59 -1.13
N THR A 101 -3.75 7.95 -0.02
CA THR A 101 -5.21 7.83 0.17
C THR A 101 -5.70 9.03 0.98
N PRO A 102 -6.92 9.57 0.77
CA PRO A 102 -7.41 10.66 1.60
C PRO A 102 -7.60 10.17 3.05
N ALA A 103 -7.49 11.08 4.01
CA ALA A 103 -7.48 10.76 5.43
C ALA A 103 -8.70 9.92 5.86
N GLU A 104 -9.87 10.15 5.27
CA GLU A 104 -11.10 9.39 5.54
C GLU A 104 -11.08 7.93 5.05
N SER A 105 -10.19 7.61 4.10
CA SER A 105 -10.06 6.26 3.52
C SER A 105 -8.90 5.47 4.13
N VAL A 106 -8.09 6.07 5.00
CA VAL A 106 -6.94 5.41 5.64
C VAL A 106 -7.35 4.15 6.39
N ASP A 107 -8.36 4.26 7.26
CA ASP A 107 -8.84 3.12 8.06
C ASP A 107 -9.46 2.03 7.18
N ALA A 108 -10.12 2.43 6.08
CA ALA A 108 -10.69 1.49 5.12
C ALA A 108 -9.60 0.71 4.37
N VAL A 109 -8.59 1.41 3.84
CA VAL A 109 -7.44 0.78 3.16
C VAL A 109 -6.69 -0.13 4.13
N ARG A 110 -6.49 0.31 5.38
CA ARG A 110 -5.86 -0.48 6.43
C ARG A 110 -6.63 -1.76 6.73
N ALA A 111 -7.95 -1.69 6.88
CA ALA A 111 -8.79 -2.85 7.10
C ALA A 111 -8.79 -3.79 5.89
N ALA A 112 -8.86 -3.24 4.68
CA ALA A 112 -8.81 -4.01 3.43
C ALA A 112 -7.50 -4.77 3.26
N LEU A 113 -6.36 -4.16 3.56
CA LEU A 113 -5.05 -4.82 3.54
C LEU A 113 -4.92 -5.91 4.61
N THR A 114 -5.47 -5.66 5.80
CA THR A 114 -5.47 -6.63 6.91
C THR A 114 -6.33 -7.86 6.61
N LEU A 115 -7.49 -7.65 5.97
CA LEU A 115 -8.44 -8.68 5.57
C LEU A 115 -8.33 -8.99 4.07
N CYS A 116 -7.11 -8.91 3.53
CA CYS A 116 -6.84 -8.99 2.10
C CYS A 116 -7.66 -10.11 1.41
N THR A 117 -8.44 -9.72 0.42
CA THR A 117 -9.17 -10.64 -0.45
C THR A 117 -8.54 -10.59 -1.83
N PRO A 118 -7.56 -11.48 -2.13
CA PRO A 118 -6.89 -11.45 -3.43
C PRO A 118 -7.89 -11.77 -4.54
N PRO A 119 -7.75 -11.13 -5.72
CA PRO A 119 -8.59 -11.41 -6.87
C PRO A 119 -8.41 -12.86 -7.37
N PRO A 120 -9.39 -13.42 -8.10
CA PRO A 120 -9.41 -14.84 -8.44
C PRO A 120 -8.16 -15.35 -9.17
N HIS A 121 -7.52 -14.50 -9.97
CA HIS A 121 -6.30 -14.82 -10.71
C HIS A 121 -5.02 -14.81 -9.84
N LEU A 122 -5.08 -14.26 -8.62
CA LEU A 122 -3.98 -14.23 -7.65
C LEU A 122 -4.23 -15.13 -6.43
N ARG A 123 -5.35 -15.87 -6.40
CA ARG A 123 -5.72 -16.77 -5.28
C ARG A 123 -4.73 -17.92 -5.02
N GLY A 124 -3.79 -18.16 -5.92
CA GLY A 124 -2.71 -19.13 -5.71
C GLY A 124 -1.69 -18.70 -4.66
N ASN A 125 -1.63 -17.40 -4.36
CA ASN A 125 -0.69 -16.82 -3.39
C ASN A 125 -1.43 -16.26 -2.17
N VAL A 126 -0.87 -16.48 -0.99
CA VAL A 126 -1.36 -15.87 0.25
C VAL A 126 -0.59 -14.57 0.45
N TYR A 127 -1.25 -13.43 0.20
CA TYR A 127 -0.66 -12.12 0.44
C TYR A 127 -0.90 -11.68 1.88
N ARG A 128 0.17 -11.23 2.53
CA ARG A 128 0.17 -10.56 3.82
C ARG A 128 0.65 -9.14 3.62
N PHE A 129 -0.12 -8.19 4.15
CA PHE A 129 0.24 -6.78 4.14
C PHE A 129 0.39 -6.27 5.58
N ASP A 130 1.59 -5.82 5.93
CA ASP A 130 1.87 -5.17 7.21
C ASP A 130 1.97 -3.65 7.01
N ILE A 131 1.32 -2.85 7.85
CA ILE A 131 1.41 -1.39 7.76
C ILE A 131 2.58 -0.93 8.61
N ILE A 132 3.57 -0.31 7.97
CA ILE A 132 4.82 0.11 8.59
C ILE A 132 4.71 1.56 9.08
N GLY A 133 3.97 2.40 8.36
CA GLY A 133 3.86 3.82 8.68
C GLY A 133 2.64 4.49 8.06
N VAL A 134 2.18 5.55 8.72
CA VAL A 134 1.15 6.46 8.20
C VAL A 134 1.63 7.89 8.39
N SER A 135 1.79 8.62 7.29
CA SER A 135 2.18 10.04 7.30
C SER A 135 1.06 10.88 6.72
N ARG A 136 0.66 11.96 7.40
CA ARG A 136 -0.31 12.92 6.84
C ARG A 136 0.45 13.95 5.99
N ARG A 137 0.01 14.22 4.77
CA ARG A 137 0.51 15.31 3.92
C ARG A 137 -0.45 16.48 3.90
#